data_AF-A0A377DG17-F1
#
_entry.id   AF-A0A377DG17-F1
#
_cell.length_a   1.000
_cell.length_b   1.000
_cell.length_c   1.000
_cell.angle_alpha   90.00
_cell.angle_beta   90.00
_cell.angle_gamma   90.00
#
_symmetry.space_group_name_H-M   'P 1'
#
loop_
_entity.id
_entity.type
_entity.pdbx_description
1 polymer ?
#
loop_
_entity_poly.entity_id
_entity_poly.type
_entity_poly.pdbx_seq_one_letter_code
_entity_poly.pdbx_strand_id
1 'polypeptide(L)' 'MTGLFSTIDEKTSQEKLTWLNVNDALSIDGKTVLFAALTGSLENHPDGFNFK' A
#
# COMPACT_ATOMS: atom_id res chain seq x y z
N MET A 1 7.96 -1.03 12.19
CA MET A 1 6.89 -0.25 11.53
C MET A 1 7.23 -0.17 10.05
N THR A 2 6.33 -0.64 9.18
CA THR A 2 6.47 -0.63 7.72
C THR A 2 5.51 0.40 7.15
N GLY A 3 5.80 0.98 5.99
CA GLY A 3 4.95 1.98 5.35
C GLY A 3 5.07 2.01 3.84
N LEU A 4 4.13 2.70 3.21
CA LEU A 4 4.12 2.97 1.78
C LEU A 4 3.89 4.47 1.58
N PHE A 5 4.78 5.11 0.83
CA PHE A 5 4.62 6.49 0.39
C PHE A 5 4.36 6.52 -1.11
N SER A 6 3.42 7.36 -1.54
CA SER A 6 3.07 7.52 -2.95
C SER A 6 3.22 8.97 -3.40
N THR A 7 3.64 9.15 -4.64
CA THR A 7 3.63 10.43 -5.33
C THR A 7 3.12 10.22 -6.75
N ILE A 8 2.15 11.03 -7.15
CA ILE A 8 1.57 11.00 -8.50
C ILE A 8 2.17 12.15 -9.32
N ASP A 9 2.67 11.84 -10.50
CA ASP A 9 3.01 12.84 -11.52
C ASP A 9 1.76 13.16 -12.34
N GLU A 10 1.19 14.35 -12.12
CA GLU A 10 -0.04 14.79 -12.79
C GLU A 10 0.08 14.83 -14.31
N LYS A 11 1.27 15.07 -14.87
CA LYS A 11 1.47 15.21 -16.32
C LYS A 11 1.46 13.87 -17.04
N THR A 12 1.95 12.83 -16.36
CA THR A 12 2.09 11.49 -16.94
C THR A 12 1.07 10.52 -16.38
N SER A 13 0.31 10.92 -15.35
CA SER A 13 -0.55 10.05 -14.56
C SER A 13 0.20 8.83 -13.99
N GLN A 14 1.53 8.94 -13.84
CA GLN A 14 2.34 7.87 -13.27
C GLN A 14 2.37 7.99 -11.75
N GLU A 15 2.15 6.87 -11.08
CA GLU A 15 2.30 6.77 -9.64
C GLU A 15 3.65 6.14 -9.29
N LYS A 16 4.42 6.80 -8.42
CA LYS A 16 5.68 6.29 -7.89
C LYS A 16 5.50 5.91 -6.43
N LEU A 17 5.80 4.65 -6.14
CA LEU A 17 5.64 4.05 -4.82
C LEU A 17 7.01 3.85 -4.15
N THR A 18 7.17 4.40 -2.94
CA THR A 18 8.36 4.21 -2.11
C THR A 18 8.01 3.39 -0.88
N TRP A 19 8.65 2.23 -0.75
CA TRP A 19 8.46 1.31 0.36
C TRP A 19 9.35 1.71 1.54
N LEU A 20 8.75 1.93 2.71
CA LEU A 20 9.42 2.44 3.91
C LEU A 20 9.61 1.33 4.93
N ASN A 21 10.87 1.03 5.25
CA ASN A 21 11.24 0.05 6.29
C ASN A 21 10.55 -1.31 6.12
N VAL A 22 10.42 -1.74 4.86
CA VAL A 22 9.95 -3.07 4.47
C VAL A 22 11.11 -4.03 4.65
N ASN A 23 11.04 -4.87 5.69
CA ASN A 23 11.93 -6.02 5.78
C ASN A 23 11.51 -7.10 4.78
N ASP A 24 12.39 -8.04 4.47
CA ASP A 24 12.06 -9.19 3.60
C ASP A 24 10.89 -10.04 4.13
N ALA A 25 10.47 -9.82 5.38
CA ALA A 25 9.33 -10.48 5.99
C ALA A 25 7.97 -9.86 5.62
N LEU A 26 7.92 -8.71 4.91
CA LEU A 26 6.66 -8.23 4.37
C LEU A 26 6.26 -9.12 3.18
N SER A 27 5.30 -10.01 3.43
CA SER A 27 4.71 -10.85 2.40
C SER A 27 4.07 -10.00 1.29
N ILE A 28 3.82 -10.62 0.14
CA ILE A 28 3.06 -10.02 -0.98
C ILE A 28 1.77 -9.36 -0.46
N ASP A 29 1.11 -10.00 0.51
CA ASP A 29 -0.12 -9.49 1.12
C ASP A 29 0.10 -8.20 1.91
N GLY A 30 1.20 -8.10 2.68
CA GLY A 30 1.52 -6.88 3.41
C GLY A 30 1.69 -5.66 2.49
N LYS A 31 2.24 -5.86 1.29
CA LYS A 31 2.31 -4.81 0.25
C LYS A 31 0.92 -4.41 -0.25
N THR A 32 0.05 -5.40 -0.48
CA THR A 32 -1.33 -5.19 -0.92
C THR A 32 -2.13 -4.40 0.12
N VAL A 33 -2.02 -4.75 1.40
CA VAL A 33 -2.72 -4.05 2.49
C VAL A 33 -2.27 -2.58 2.58
N LEU A 34 -0.97 -2.30 2.47
CA LEU A 34 -0.46 -0.93 2.49
C LEU A 34 -0.98 -0.09 1.32
N PHE A 35 -1.09 -0.68 0.13
CA PHE A 35 -1.65 0.01 -1.03
C PHE A 35 -3.17 0.19 -0.92
N ALA A 36 -3.89 -0.79 -0.39
CA ALA A 36 -5.33 -0.69 -0.11
C ALA A 36 -5.65 0.39 0.93
N ALA A 37 -4.78 0.58 1.92
CA ALA A 37 -4.90 1.68 2.89
C ALA A 37 -4.68 3.04 2.20
N LEU A 38 -3.62 3.17 1.40
CA LEU A 38 -3.31 4.41 0.67
C LEU A 38 -4.44 4.84 -0.29
N THR A 39 -5.04 3.88 -0.98
CA THR A 39 -6.12 4.12 -1.96
C THR A 39 -7.50 4.28 -1.34
N GLY A 40 -7.64 4.08 -0.02
CA GLY A 40 -8.91 4.15 0.71
C GLY A 40 -9.78 2.89 0.64
N SER A 41 -9.36 1.86 -0.08
CA SER A 41 -10.10 0.59 -0.16
C SER A 41 -10.24 -0.10 1.21
N LEU A 42 -9.21 -0.01 2.05
CA LEU A 42 -9.26 -0.57 3.40
C LEU A 42 -10.28 0.15 4.29
N GLU A 43 -10.42 1.47 4.16
CA GLU A 43 -11.43 2.24 4.89
C GLU A 43 -12.85 1.87 4.44
N ASN A 44 -13.03 1.64 3.13
CA ASN A 44 -14.31 1.21 2.56
C ASN A 44 -14.68 -0.24 2.89
N HIS A 45 -13.68 -1.10 3.10
CA HIS A 45 -13.84 -2.53 3.36
C HIS A 45 -12.93 -2.97 4.52
N PRO A 46 -13.26 -2.58 5.77
CA PRO A 46 -12.37 -2.75 6.93
C PRO A 46 -11.96 -4.21 7.17
N ASP A 47 -12.84 -5.16 6.86
CA ASP A 47 -12.58 -6.58 7.06
C ASP A 47 -12.12 -7.32 5.79
N GLY A 48 -12.04 -6.63 4.65
CA GLY A 48 -11.80 -7.21 3.33
C GLY A 48 -10.35 -7.61 3.04
N PHE A 49 -9.42 -7.25 3.92
CA PHE A 49 -7.97 -7.41 3.71
C PHE A 49 -7.29 -8.25 4.81
N ASN A 50 -8.08 -9.05 5.53
CA ASN A 50 -7.60 -9.98 6.56
C ASN A 50 -7.14 -11.30 5.93
N PHE A 51 -5.90 -11.35 5.44
CA PHE A 51 -5.28 -12.59 4.93
C PHE A 51 -4.85 -13.49 6.10
N LYS A 52 -5.18 -14.79 6.01
CA LYS A 52 -4.93 -15.79 7.07
C LYS A 52 -3.69 -16.62 6.79
#